data_AF-A0A9W9THX1-F1
#
_entry.id   AF-A0A9W9THX1-F1
#
_cell.length_a   1.000
_cell.length_b   1.000
_cell.length_c   1.000
_cell.angle_alpha   90.00
_cell.angle_beta   90.00
_cell.angle_gamma   90.00
#
_symmetry.space_group_name_H-M   'P 1'
#
loop_
_entity.id
_entity.type
_entity.pdbx_description
1 polymer ?
#
loop_
_entity_poly.entity_id
_entity_poly.type
_entity_poly.pdbx_seq_one_letter_code
_entity_poly.pdbx_strand_id
1 'polypeptide(L)'
;MTTTTLVSGLRGPSLISDSQPKHWEDAEKASILEAFEEAMSCHKCTIKVTEATMAIDIERGSYLTTSYPPLFPNNHKRDEDISPLDISSPNLEQSFWGLINVAQRQHYYDIVEQKLDQRLLDDPTVDENIAALFAHYQVDFHINQHYLSRRGVLTLCRDASDMGALRKWQWEMHELQAIMDGVNVIPTTKKRMGWPNDGNLEMFHQIRMWKGAWQTREKHLREVRARWAIIMEERRRQREELLARSGKAPMGKLSPTVTVRLYYRGQLRDVRELERIMPVEAGVRLGQTTQSSGF
;
A
#
# COMPACT_ATOMS: atom_id res chain seq x y z
N MET A 1 -66.52 20.78 5.33
CA MET A 1 -65.59 21.02 6.46
C MET A 1 -64.44 20.04 6.34
N THR A 2 -63.24 20.58 6.13
CA THR A 2 -61.91 20.12 6.60
C THR A 2 -61.41 18.68 6.34
N THR A 3 -60.51 18.57 5.34
CA THR A 3 -59.10 18.09 5.38
C THR A 3 -58.72 16.80 6.14
N THR A 4 -57.99 15.88 5.47
CA THR A 4 -56.52 15.63 5.62
C THR A 4 -56.11 14.17 5.34
N THR A 5 -55.09 14.03 4.49
CA THR A 5 -54.27 12.87 4.10
C THR A 5 -53.54 12.20 5.28
N LEU A 6 -53.24 10.89 5.22
CA LEU A 6 -51.87 10.40 5.54
C LEU A 6 -51.63 8.92 5.20
N VAL A 7 -50.43 8.73 4.65
CA VAL A 7 -49.77 7.53 4.15
C VAL A 7 -49.18 6.72 5.31
N SER A 8 -49.39 5.41 5.34
CA SER A 8 -48.71 4.50 6.27
C SER A 8 -47.54 3.82 5.57
N GLY A 9 -46.32 4.24 5.92
CA GLY A 9 -45.07 3.64 5.44
C GLY A 9 -44.73 2.35 6.17
N LEU A 10 -44.42 1.31 5.41
CA LEU A 10 -43.72 0.12 5.88
C LEU A 10 -42.21 0.41 5.87
N ARG A 11 -41.62 0.67 7.03
CA ARG A 11 -40.16 0.61 7.20
C ARG A 11 -39.75 -0.85 7.32
N GLY A 12 -39.00 -1.34 6.33
CA GLY A 12 -38.19 -2.55 6.48
C GLY A 12 -37.02 -2.29 7.46
N PRO A 13 -36.51 -3.34 8.13
CA PRO A 13 -35.36 -3.21 9.02
C PRO A 13 -34.10 -2.90 8.20
N SER A 14 -33.52 -1.73 8.45
CA SER A 14 -32.19 -1.33 7.98
C SER A 14 -31.14 -2.15 8.71
N LEU A 15 -30.67 -3.24 8.10
CA LEU A 15 -29.45 -3.93 8.50
C LEU A 15 -28.25 -3.23 7.84
N ILE A 16 -27.84 -2.12 8.43
CA ILE A 16 -26.47 -1.60 8.29
C ILE A 16 -26.02 -1.42 9.73
N SER A 17 -25.20 -2.36 10.24
CA SER A 17 -24.63 -2.21 11.57
C SER A 17 -23.40 -1.32 11.48
N ASP A 18 -23.46 -0.19 12.20
CA ASP A 18 -22.38 0.80 12.36
C ASP A 18 -21.21 0.28 13.25
N SER A 19 -20.82 -0.99 13.09
CA SER A 19 -19.92 -1.68 14.04
C SER A 19 -18.52 -1.99 13.49
N GLN A 20 -18.08 -1.34 12.41
CA GLN A 20 -16.73 -1.54 11.84
C GLN A 20 -15.61 -0.51 12.17
N PRO A 21 -15.71 0.50 13.07
CA PRO A 21 -14.56 1.40 13.27
C PRO A 21 -13.40 0.92 14.16
N LYS A 22 -13.52 -0.15 14.97
CA LYS A 22 -12.48 -0.50 15.99
C LYS A 22 -11.43 -1.54 15.55
N HIS A 23 -11.78 -2.46 14.65
CA HIS A 23 -10.93 -3.62 14.38
C HIS A 23 -9.58 -3.28 13.72
N TRP A 24 -9.53 -2.22 12.90
CA TRP A 24 -8.34 -1.87 12.14
C TRP A 24 -7.30 -1.10 12.99
N GLU A 25 -7.72 -0.28 13.96
CA GLU A 25 -6.82 0.41 14.89
C GLU A 25 -6.07 -0.58 15.77
N ASP A 26 -6.77 -1.61 16.26
CA ASP A 26 -6.17 -2.67 17.06
C ASP A 26 -5.19 -3.52 16.23
N ALA A 27 -5.54 -3.81 14.97
CA ALA A 27 -4.65 -4.52 14.05
C ALA A 27 -3.40 -3.70 13.68
N GLU A 28 -3.53 -2.38 13.58
CA GLU A 28 -2.40 -1.47 13.35
C GLU A 28 -1.47 -1.41 14.55
N LYS A 29 -2.00 -1.18 15.75
CA LYS A 29 -1.21 -1.22 16.99
C LYS A 29 -0.48 -2.54 17.16
N ALA A 30 -1.17 -3.66 16.89
CA ALA A 30 -0.57 -4.98 16.92
C ALA A 30 0.60 -5.12 15.92
N SER A 31 0.46 -4.56 14.71
CA SER A 31 1.53 -4.60 13.71
C SER A 31 2.75 -3.76 14.10
N ILE A 32 2.54 -2.60 14.73
CA ILE A 32 3.62 -1.75 15.24
C ILE A 32 4.39 -2.50 16.35
N LEU A 33 3.67 -3.13 17.28
CA LEU A 33 4.29 -3.92 18.35
C LEU A 33 5.05 -5.15 17.82
N GLU A 34 4.50 -5.82 16.81
CA GLU A 34 5.17 -6.95 16.17
C GLU A 34 6.49 -6.50 15.50
N ALA A 35 6.46 -5.38 14.78
CA ALA A 35 7.66 -4.81 14.16
C ALA A 35 8.73 -4.43 15.20
N PHE A 36 8.31 -3.87 16.34
CA PHE A 36 9.20 -3.58 17.46
C PHE A 36 9.87 -4.85 17.99
N GLU A 37 9.09 -5.87 18.35
CA GLU A 37 9.60 -7.14 18.88
C GLU A 37 10.54 -7.85 17.91
N GLU A 38 10.19 -7.84 16.61
CA GLU A 38 11.06 -8.37 15.57
C GLU A 38 12.39 -7.63 15.52
N ALA A 39 12.37 -6.29 15.54
CA ALA A 39 13.59 -5.49 15.46
C ALA A 39 14.48 -5.68 16.70
N MET A 40 13.91 -5.74 17.91
CA MET A 40 14.66 -5.94 19.14
C MET A 40 15.33 -7.33 19.21
N SER A 41 14.68 -8.35 18.63
CA SER A 41 15.23 -9.72 18.55
C SER A 41 16.02 -10.00 17.26
N CYS A 42 16.14 -9.02 16.36
CA CYS A 42 16.72 -9.24 15.04
C CYS A 42 18.26 -9.27 15.08
N HIS A 43 18.81 -10.44 14.78
CA HIS A 43 20.25 -10.65 14.61
C HIS A 43 20.67 -10.81 13.13
N LYS A 44 19.74 -10.60 12.19
CA LYS A 44 19.94 -10.84 10.74
C LYS A 44 20.13 -9.55 9.95
N CYS A 45 19.56 -8.45 10.42
CA CYS A 45 19.64 -7.17 9.75
C CYS A 45 21.06 -6.59 9.91
N THR A 46 21.64 -6.17 8.79
CA THR A 46 22.86 -5.34 8.79
C THR A 46 22.49 -3.99 8.21
N ILE A 47 21.83 -3.18 9.02
CA ILE A 47 21.48 -1.81 8.66
C ILE A 47 22.70 -0.93 8.96
N LYS A 48 23.14 -0.16 7.95
CA LYS A 48 24.29 0.72 8.05
C LYS A 48 23.83 2.13 7.72
N VAL A 49 23.35 2.81 8.75
CA VAL A 49 23.03 4.23 8.69
C VAL A 49 24.21 5.07 9.17
N THR A 50 24.25 6.34 8.79
CA THR A 50 25.30 7.29 9.17
C THR A 50 24.68 8.55 9.77
N GLU A 51 25.48 9.38 10.44
CA GLU A 51 25.00 10.67 10.93
C GLU A 51 24.51 11.56 9.78
N ALA A 52 25.05 11.40 8.57
CA ALA A 52 24.56 12.08 7.38
C ALA A 52 23.15 11.61 6.96
N THR A 53 22.85 10.30 7.04
CA THR A 53 21.49 9.82 6.75
C THR A 53 20.50 10.31 7.81
N MET A 54 20.92 10.33 9.08
CA MET A 54 20.14 10.91 10.18
C MET A 54 19.83 12.40 9.92
N ALA A 55 20.84 13.19 9.55
CA ALA A 55 20.66 14.61 9.26
C ALA A 55 19.67 14.85 8.10
N ILE A 56 19.73 14.02 7.04
CA ILE A 56 18.77 14.06 5.93
C ILE A 56 17.35 13.77 6.43
N ASP A 57 17.15 12.76 7.29
CA ASP A 57 15.83 12.42 7.81
C ASP A 57 15.27 13.50 8.73
N ILE A 58 16.13 14.15 9.53
CA ILE A 58 15.76 15.30 10.36
C ILE A 58 15.35 16.49 9.49
N GLU A 59 16.16 16.84 8.48
CA GLU A 59 15.90 17.96 7.56
C GLU A 59 14.58 17.77 6.80
N ARG A 60 14.27 16.53 6.42
CA ARG A 60 13.02 16.17 5.74
C ARG A 60 11.82 16.06 6.68
N GLY A 61 12.01 16.21 8.00
CA GLY A 61 10.96 15.99 9.00
C GLY A 61 10.48 14.54 9.10
N SER A 62 11.25 13.60 8.54
CA SER A 62 10.96 12.16 8.61
C SER A 62 11.40 11.57 9.95
N TYR A 63 12.36 12.19 10.65
CA TYR A 63 12.73 11.85 12.01
C TYR A 63 12.55 13.07 12.92
N LEU A 64 11.62 12.98 13.88
CA LEU A 64 11.26 14.08 14.76
C LEU A 64 12.11 14.03 16.03
N THR A 65 12.93 15.07 16.23
CA THR A 65 13.76 15.26 17.43
C THR A 65 13.12 16.20 18.46
N THR A 66 12.00 16.83 18.09
CA THR A 66 11.25 17.74 18.97
C THR A 66 10.38 17.02 20.01
N SER A 67 10.20 15.70 19.86
CA SER A 67 9.56 14.81 20.84
C SER A 67 10.62 13.97 21.56
N TYR A 68 10.40 13.63 22.82
CA TYR A 68 11.25 12.67 23.55
C TYR A 68 10.48 11.38 23.88
N PRO A 69 11.00 10.19 23.51
CA PRO A 69 12.18 10.00 22.68
C PRO A 69 11.94 10.47 21.23
N PRO A 70 13.01 10.79 20.47
CA PRO A 70 12.90 11.04 19.04
C PRO A 70 12.25 9.85 18.32
N LEU A 71 11.58 10.10 17.20
CA LEU A 71 10.78 9.05 16.54
C LEU A 71 10.56 9.31 15.06
N PHE A 72 10.35 8.23 14.30
CA PHE A 72 9.72 8.29 12.99
C PHE A 72 8.20 8.44 13.18
N PRO A 73 7.58 9.54 12.72
CA PRO A 73 6.14 9.70 12.83
C PRO A 73 5.45 8.79 11.83
N ASN A 74 4.29 8.26 12.21
CA ASN A 74 3.48 7.47 11.32
C ASN A 74 2.58 8.43 10.51
N ASN A 75 2.79 8.54 9.21
CA ASN A 75 2.05 9.48 8.34
C ASN A 75 0.64 8.99 7.94
N HIS A 76 0.09 8.02 8.65
CA HIS A 76 -1.23 7.46 8.33
C HIS A 76 -2.34 8.21 9.07
N LYS A 77 -2.79 9.36 8.52
CA LYS A 77 -4.20 9.72 8.69
C LYS A 77 -5.03 8.90 7.70
N ARG A 78 -6.25 8.54 8.09
CA ARG A 78 -7.19 7.79 7.25
C ARG A 78 -7.26 8.42 5.85
N ASP A 79 -7.15 7.58 4.83
CA ASP A 79 -7.27 7.90 3.39
C ASP A 79 -8.67 8.41 2.97
N GLU A 80 -9.58 8.59 3.93
CA GLU A 80 -11.00 8.80 3.63
C GLU A 80 -11.29 10.21 3.06
N ASP A 81 -10.43 11.21 3.27
CA ASP A 81 -10.67 12.60 2.82
C ASP A 81 -9.39 13.38 2.40
N ILE A 82 -8.28 12.71 2.09
CA ILE A 82 -7.05 13.43 1.73
C ILE A 82 -7.10 13.84 0.25
N SER A 83 -7.42 15.11 0.00
CA SER A 83 -7.17 15.74 -1.29
C SER A 83 -5.69 15.54 -1.68
N PRO A 84 -5.33 15.32 -2.95
CA PRO A 84 -3.92 15.29 -3.39
C PRO A 84 -3.13 16.56 -3.07
N LEU A 85 -3.82 17.63 -2.64
CA LEU A 85 -3.27 18.92 -2.23
C LEU A 85 -3.18 19.07 -0.70
N ASP A 86 -3.72 18.13 0.08
CA ASP A 86 -3.67 18.16 1.54
C ASP A 86 -2.37 17.54 2.03
N ILE A 87 -1.40 18.39 2.35
CA ILE A 87 -0.18 18.02 3.07
C ILE A 87 -0.55 17.98 4.56
N SER A 88 -1.42 17.05 4.96
CA SER A 88 -1.79 16.94 6.38
C SER A 88 -0.53 16.65 7.21
N SER A 89 -0.33 17.41 8.29
CA SER A 89 0.82 17.21 9.18
C SER A 89 0.84 15.79 9.75
N PRO A 90 2.04 15.20 9.95
CA PRO A 90 2.21 13.86 10.51
C PRO A 90 1.35 13.66 11.76
N ASN A 91 0.67 12.51 11.88
CA ASN A 91 -0.01 12.20 13.12
C ASN A 91 1.04 11.77 14.16
N LEU A 92 1.44 12.72 15.02
CA LEU A 92 2.41 12.47 16.09
C LEU A 92 1.94 11.40 17.11
N GLU A 93 0.65 11.04 17.13
CA GLU A 93 0.10 10.16 18.17
C GLU A 93 0.46 8.68 18.01
N GLN A 94 0.95 8.24 16.85
CA GLN A 94 1.15 6.81 16.56
C GLN A 94 2.63 6.42 16.39
N SER A 95 3.45 6.73 17.39
CA SER A 95 4.75 6.04 17.56
C SER A 95 4.58 4.73 18.32
N PHE A 96 5.48 3.77 18.12
CA PHE A 96 5.55 2.55 18.92
C PHE A 96 5.71 2.84 20.42
N TRP A 97 6.27 4.01 20.77
CA TRP A 97 6.59 4.38 22.14
C TRP A 97 5.37 4.39 23.09
N GLY A 98 4.22 4.83 22.59
CA GLY A 98 2.96 4.85 23.32
C GLY A 98 2.35 3.46 23.53
N LEU A 99 2.82 2.45 22.79
CA LEU A 99 2.27 1.09 22.79
C LEU A 99 3.10 0.11 23.63
N ILE A 100 4.40 0.36 23.77
CA ILE A 100 5.31 -0.55 24.49
C ILE A 100 5.22 -0.40 26.02
N ASN A 101 5.34 -1.54 26.71
CA ASN A 101 5.35 -1.62 28.16
C ASN A 101 6.73 -1.25 28.75
N VAL A 102 6.82 -1.20 30.08
CA VAL A 102 8.03 -0.77 30.79
C VAL A 102 9.22 -1.70 30.53
N ALA A 103 9.02 -3.01 30.49
CA ALA A 103 10.11 -3.97 30.24
C ALA A 103 10.65 -3.85 28.79
N GLN A 104 9.75 -3.66 27.82
CA GLN A 104 10.12 -3.39 26.42
C GLN A 104 10.90 -2.08 26.28
N ARG A 105 10.51 -1.02 27.02
CA ARG A 105 11.26 0.24 27.06
C ARG A 105 12.66 0.07 27.62
N GLN A 106 12.80 -0.72 28.69
CA GLN A 106 14.12 -1.01 29.25
C GLN A 106 14.99 -1.73 28.21
N HIS A 107 14.45 -2.76 27.57
CA HIS A 107 15.19 -3.49 26.55
C HIS A 107 15.63 -2.60 25.37
N TYR A 108 14.76 -1.67 24.95
CA TYR A 108 15.12 -0.64 23.96
C TYR A 108 16.30 0.21 24.44
N TYR A 109 16.27 0.72 25.68
CA TYR A 109 17.36 1.52 26.22
C TYR A 109 18.66 0.73 26.36
N ASP A 110 18.61 -0.54 26.76
CA ASP A 110 19.80 -1.40 26.83
C ASP A 110 20.50 -1.50 25.46
N ILE A 111 19.73 -1.56 24.37
CA ILE A 111 20.27 -1.59 23.00
C ILE A 111 20.81 -0.20 22.61
N VAL A 112 20.11 0.89 22.96
CA VAL A 112 20.58 2.26 22.69
C VAL A 112 21.90 2.52 23.42
N GLU A 113 22.01 2.16 24.70
CA GLU A 113 23.24 2.27 25.49
C GLU A 113 24.39 1.49 24.84
N GLN A 114 24.14 0.25 24.41
CA GLN A 114 25.14 -0.53 23.68
C GLN A 114 25.64 0.19 22.40
N LYS A 115 24.74 0.83 21.65
CA LYS A 115 25.11 1.60 20.45
C LYS A 115 25.88 2.87 20.79
N LEU A 116 25.47 3.57 21.84
CA LEU A 116 26.14 4.76 22.34
C LEU A 116 27.57 4.45 22.79
N ASP A 117 27.74 3.43 23.63
CA ASP A 117 29.04 2.98 24.10
C ASP A 117 29.96 2.63 22.93
N GLN A 118 29.46 1.89 21.94
CA GLN A 118 30.23 1.58 20.74
C GLN A 118 30.62 2.84 19.96
N ARG A 119 29.73 3.83 19.81
CA ARG A 119 30.01 5.06 19.07
C ARG A 119 31.08 5.91 19.78
N LEU A 120 31.01 6.03 21.10
CA LEU A 120 31.97 6.76 21.93
C LEU A 120 33.33 6.05 21.98
N LEU A 121 33.36 4.71 21.90
CA LEU A 121 34.59 3.93 21.75
C LEU A 121 35.23 4.14 20.36
N ASP A 122 34.42 4.17 19.30
CA ASP A 122 34.90 4.36 17.93
C ASP A 122 35.44 5.78 17.68
N ASP A 123 34.86 6.79 18.33
CA ASP A 123 35.30 8.18 18.28
C ASP A 123 35.05 8.88 19.62
N PRO A 124 36.07 9.02 20.48
CA PRO A 124 35.91 9.67 21.78
C PRO A 124 35.78 11.19 21.70
N THR A 125 35.92 11.78 20.50
CA THR A 125 35.87 13.24 20.31
C THR A 125 34.48 13.76 19.92
N VAL A 126 33.56 12.85 19.62
CA VAL A 126 32.18 13.19 19.26
C VAL A 126 31.45 13.81 20.45
N ASP A 127 30.57 14.79 20.18
CA ASP A 127 29.67 15.32 21.20
C ASP A 127 28.73 14.23 21.71
N GLU A 128 28.61 14.10 23.03
CA GLU A 128 27.83 13.06 23.69
C GLU A 128 26.33 13.13 23.31
N ASN A 129 25.78 14.33 23.13
CA ASN A 129 24.37 14.47 22.74
C ASN A 129 24.15 14.04 21.29
N ILE A 130 25.09 14.35 20.40
CA ILE A 130 25.04 13.88 19.01
C ILE A 130 25.17 12.36 18.94
N ALA A 131 26.08 11.78 19.74
CA ALA A 131 26.23 10.33 19.82
C ALA A 131 24.99 9.63 20.37
N ALA A 132 24.37 10.19 21.43
CA ALA A 132 23.14 9.68 22.01
C ALA A 132 21.97 9.76 21.02
N LEU A 133 21.80 10.90 20.33
CA LEU A 133 20.79 11.07 19.30
C LEU A 133 20.98 10.06 18.17
N PHE A 134 22.23 9.85 17.73
CA PHE A 134 22.53 8.88 16.67
C PHE A 134 22.27 7.44 17.10
N ALA A 135 22.57 7.08 18.36
CA ALA A 135 22.25 5.78 18.92
C ALA A 135 20.74 5.52 18.92
N HIS A 136 19.92 6.50 19.34
CA HIS A 136 18.46 6.42 19.23
C HIS A 136 18.02 6.22 17.78
N TYR A 137 18.52 7.06 16.86
CA TYR A 137 18.18 6.99 15.45
C TYR A 137 18.51 5.62 14.84
N GLN A 138 19.63 5.00 15.20
CA GLN A 138 19.98 3.66 14.72
C GLN A 138 18.94 2.60 15.12
N VAL A 139 18.48 2.64 16.38
CA VAL A 139 17.49 1.69 16.89
C VAL A 139 16.12 1.97 16.28
N ASP A 140 15.70 3.23 16.25
CA ASP A 140 14.40 3.64 15.69
C ASP A 140 14.32 3.35 14.20
N PHE A 141 15.39 3.62 13.45
CA PHE A 141 15.44 3.32 12.02
C PHE A 141 15.32 1.82 11.79
N HIS A 142 15.97 0.99 12.60
CA HIS A 142 15.85 -0.46 12.52
C HIS A 142 14.40 -0.94 12.76
N ILE A 143 13.74 -0.42 13.80
CA ILE A 143 12.33 -0.69 14.07
C ILE A 143 11.47 -0.27 12.88
N ASN A 144 11.70 0.93 12.33
CA ASN A 144 10.97 1.45 11.18
C ASN A 144 11.17 0.56 9.94
N GLN A 145 12.38 0.05 9.69
CA GLN A 145 12.60 -0.88 8.58
C GLN A 145 11.79 -2.17 8.71
N HIS A 146 11.69 -2.73 9.93
CA HIS A 146 10.83 -3.89 10.20
C HIS A 146 9.35 -3.57 9.98
N TYR A 147 8.89 -2.41 10.45
CA TYR A 147 7.52 -1.94 10.24
C TYR A 147 7.18 -1.81 8.75
N LEU A 148 8.03 -1.12 8.00
CA LEU A 148 7.87 -0.90 6.56
C LEU A 148 8.03 -2.19 5.75
N SER A 149 8.77 -3.20 6.22
CA SER A 149 8.98 -4.44 5.45
C SER A 149 7.68 -5.21 5.12
N ARG A 150 6.64 -4.97 5.93
CA ARG A 150 5.32 -5.59 5.84
C ARG A 150 4.24 -4.66 5.28
N ARG A 151 4.53 -3.35 5.17
CA ARG A 151 3.54 -2.31 4.85
C ARG A 151 3.96 -1.34 3.75
N GLY A 152 5.25 -1.30 3.44
CA GLY A 152 5.81 -0.44 2.41
C GLY A 152 5.37 -0.86 1.03
N VAL A 153 5.61 0.03 0.07
CA VAL A 153 5.21 -0.13 -1.35
C VAL A 153 5.71 -1.43 -1.99
N LEU A 154 6.83 -2.00 -1.51
CA LEU A 154 7.38 -3.25 -2.03
C LEU A 154 6.52 -4.48 -1.72
N THR A 155 5.58 -4.38 -0.79
CA THR A 155 4.60 -5.45 -0.50
C THR A 155 3.64 -5.68 -1.67
N LEU A 156 3.45 -4.67 -2.53
CA LEU A 156 2.67 -4.76 -3.75
C LEU A 156 3.43 -5.49 -4.88
N CYS A 157 4.76 -5.57 -4.79
CA CYS A 157 5.58 -6.24 -5.79
C CYS A 157 5.55 -7.76 -5.59
N ARG A 158 5.02 -8.50 -6.57
CA ARG A 158 4.97 -9.96 -6.54
C ARG A 158 6.32 -10.58 -6.90
N ASP A 159 7.08 -9.91 -7.76
CA ASP A 159 8.38 -10.38 -8.24
C ASP A 159 9.35 -9.24 -8.57
N ALA A 160 10.55 -9.62 -9.03
CA ALA A 160 11.58 -8.68 -9.43
C ALA A 160 11.18 -7.82 -10.64
N SER A 161 10.25 -8.29 -11.49
CA SER A 161 9.72 -7.51 -12.61
C SER A 161 8.83 -6.39 -12.10
N ASP A 162 7.90 -6.68 -11.18
CA ASP A 162 7.08 -5.66 -10.52
C ASP A 162 7.94 -4.62 -9.80
N MET A 163 9.01 -5.04 -9.11
CA MET A 163 9.96 -4.13 -8.47
C MET A 163 10.68 -3.23 -9.50
N GLY A 164 11.08 -3.79 -10.64
CA GLY A 164 11.70 -3.03 -11.73
C GLY A 164 10.75 -2.00 -12.33
N ALA A 165 9.49 -2.37 -12.53
CA ALA A 165 8.43 -1.48 -13.02
C ALA A 165 8.15 -0.35 -12.03
N LEU A 166 8.01 -0.67 -10.73
CA LEU A 166 7.82 0.32 -9.67
C LEU A 166 8.97 1.33 -9.62
N ARG A 167 10.22 0.85 -9.70
CA ARG A 167 11.40 1.72 -9.72
C ARG A 167 11.41 2.65 -10.94
N LYS A 168 11.07 2.12 -12.12
CA LYS A 168 10.95 2.91 -13.35
C LYS A 168 9.92 4.03 -13.17
N TRP A 169 8.74 3.67 -12.69
CA TRP A 169 7.65 4.62 -12.44
C TRP A 169 8.06 5.71 -11.43
N GLN A 170 8.72 5.36 -10.33
CA GLN A 170 9.17 6.37 -9.35
C GLN A 170 10.16 7.37 -9.97
N TRP A 171 11.07 6.91 -10.83
CA TRP A 171 11.98 7.82 -11.52
C TRP A 171 11.26 8.73 -12.53
N GLU A 172 10.26 8.22 -13.24
CA GLU A 172 9.42 9.04 -14.13
C GLU A 172 8.68 10.12 -13.34
N MET A 173 8.11 9.79 -12.17
CA MET A 173 7.44 10.77 -11.31
C MET A 173 8.41 11.81 -10.75
N HIS A 174 9.62 11.40 -10.36
CA HIS A 174 10.67 12.31 -9.90
C HIS A 174 11.08 13.31 -10.99
N GLU A 175 11.22 12.85 -12.24
CA GLU A 175 11.51 13.72 -13.37
C GLU A 175 10.39 14.71 -13.66
N LEU A 176 9.13 14.24 -13.66
CA LEU A 176 7.97 15.11 -13.86
C LEU A 176 7.88 16.17 -12.76
N GLN A 177 8.09 15.80 -11.50
CA GLN A 177 8.10 16.73 -10.38
C GLN A 177 9.17 17.81 -10.57
N ALA A 178 10.40 17.41 -10.92
CA ALA A 178 11.47 18.37 -11.13
C ALA A 178 11.21 19.29 -12.35
N ILE A 179 10.55 18.81 -13.41
CA ILE A 179 10.07 19.67 -14.50
C ILE A 179 9.03 20.68 -14.00
N MET A 180 8.08 20.24 -13.17
CA MET A 180 7.06 21.12 -12.58
C MET A 180 7.69 22.19 -11.68
N ASP A 181 8.75 21.84 -10.96
CA ASP A 181 9.51 22.75 -10.09
C ASP A 181 10.46 23.67 -10.87
N GLY A 182 10.43 23.63 -12.21
CA GLY A 182 11.26 24.48 -13.07
C GLY A 182 12.75 24.10 -13.08
N VAL A 183 13.09 22.92 -12.57
CA VAL A 183 14.45 22.39 -12.59
C VAL A 183 14.70 21.75 -13.97
N ASN A 184 15.73 22.21 -14.68
CA ASN A 184 16.15 21.59 -15.93
C ASN A 184 16.70 20.19 -15.66
N VAL A 185 15.84 19.17 -15.76
CA VAL A 185 16.25 17.77 -15.67
C VAL A 185 16.84 17.36 -17.02
N ILE A 186 18.13 17.07 -17.06
CA ILE A 186 18.71 16.36 -18.19
C ILE A 186 18.21 14.91 -18.10
N PRO A 187 17.44 14.39 -19.07
CA PRO A 187 16.98 13.01 -19.05
C PRO A 187 18.20 12.09 -19.06
N THR A 188 18.51 11.48 -17.92
CA THR A 188 19.66 10.58 -17.85
C THR A 188 19.29 9.25 -18.50
N THR A 189 19.78 9.02 -19.71
CA THR A 189 19.66 7.76 -20.46
C THR A 189 20.39 6.57 -19.81
N LYS A 190 21.01 6.76 -18.64
CA LYS A 190 21.74 5.73 -17.91
C LYS A 190 20.77 4.93 -17.04
N LYS A 191 20.96 3.60 -17.01
CA LYS A 191 20.26 2.70 -16.08
C LYS A 191 20.40 3.23 -14.65
N ARG A 192 19.34 3.80 -14.10
CA ARG A 192 19.31 4.27 -12.72
C ARG A 192 19.25 3.06 -11.80
N MET A 193 20.38 2.74 -11.18
CA MET A 193 20.51 1.55 -10.33
C MET A 193 19.95 1.74 -8.91
N GLY A 194 19.75 2.99 -8.48
CA GLY A 194 19.14 3.36 -7.19
C GLY A 194 17.70 3.86 -7.30
N TRP A 195 17.19 4.41 -6.20
CA TRP A 195 15.86 5.02 -6.12
C TRP A 195 15.97 6.54 -6.05
N PRO A 196 14.96 7.26 -6.58
CA PRO A 196 14.93 8.71 -6.47
C PRO A 196 14.89 9.14 -5.01
N ASN A 197 15.66 10.17 -4.66
CA ASN A 197 15.70 10.79 -3.33
C ASN A 197 16.03 9.85 -2.14
N ASP A 198 16.53 8.63 -2.37
CA ASP A 198 16.89 7.63 -1.35
C ASP A 198 18.24 7.91 -0.66
N GLY A 199 18.50 9.17 -0.34
CA GLY A 199 19.73 9.61 0.34
C GLY A 199 19.87 9.08 1.76
N ASN A 200 18.76 8.70 2.39
CA ASN A 200 18.70 8.05 3.70
C ASN A 200 18.80 6.51 3.62
N LEU A 201 18.88 5.93 2.41
CA LEU A 201 19.00 4.49 2.15
C LEU A 201 17.81 3.65 2.64
N GLU A 202 16.66 4.25 2.94
CA GLU A 202 15.45 3.53 3.35
C GLU A 202 15.06 2.47 2.31
N MET A 203 14.94 2.87 1.05
CA MET A 203 14.48 1.97 0.00
C MET A 203 15.52 0.89 -0.32
N PHE A 204 16.80 1.22 -0.19
CA PHE A 204 17.88 0.24 -0.23
C PHE A 204 17.71 -0.85 0.84
N HIS A 205 17.43 -0.47 2.09
CA HIS A 205 17.20 -1.41 3.19
C HIS A 205 15.92 -2.23 3.00
N GLN A 206 14.82 -1.59 2.59
CA GLN A 206 13.57 -2.25 2.26
C GLN A 206 13.73 -3.31 1.16
N ILE A 207 14.50 -3.03 0.09
CA ILE A 207 14.80 -4.06 -0.92
C ILE A 207 15.58 -5.21 -0.33
N ARG A 208 16.57 -4.94 0.52
CA ARG A 208 17.38 -6.02 1.11
C ARG A 208 16.52 -6.96 1.93
N MET A 209 15.62 -6.42 2.76
CA MET A 209 14.64 -7.20 3.51
C MET A 209 13.66 -7.92 2.57
N TRP A 210 13.20 -7.24 1.52
CA TRP A 210 12.34 -7.84 0.52
C TRP A 210 13.02 -9.04 -0.17
N LYS A 211 14.27 -8.91 -0.61
CA LYS A 211 15.02 -10.01 -1.22
C LYS A 211 15.28 -11.14 -0.23
N GLY A 212 15.60 -10.82 1.03
CA GLY A 212 15.81 -11.81 2.09
C GLY A 212 14.58 -12.69 2.35
N ALA A 213 13.38 -12.13 2.22
CA ALA A 213 12.12 -12.86 2.38
C ALA A 213 11.52 -13.38 1.05
N TRP A 214 12.28 -13.38 -0.05
CA TRP A 214 11.80 -13.79 -1.38
C TRP A 214 11.20 -15.20 -1.40
N GLN A 215 11.91 -16.18 -0.81
CA GLN A 215 11.46 -17.58 -0.81
C GLN A 215 10.11 -17.76 -0.11
N THR A 216 9.91 -17.08 1.01
CA THR A 216 8.64 -17.08 1.75
C THR A 216 7.53 -16.44 0.92
N ARG A 217 7.80 -15.30 0.27
CA ARG A 217 6.83 -14.63 -0.63
C ARG A 217 6.47 -15.52 -1.82
N GLU A 218 7.45 -16.17 -2.45
CA GLU A 218 7.22 -17.06 -3.58
C GLU A 218 6.36 -18.28 -3.19
N LYS A 219 6.63 -18.88 -2.03
CA LYS A 219 5.78 -19.95 -1.47
C LYS A 219 4.35 -19.45 -1.27
N HIS A 220 4.18 -18.31 -0.61
CA HIS A 220 2.87 -17.72 -0.36
C HIS A 220 2.11 -17.40 -1.65
N LEU A 221 2.79 -16.82 -2.64
CA LEU A 221 2.21 -16.53 -3.95
C LEU A 221 1.73 -17.80 -4.66
N ARG A 222 2.48 -18.91 -4.58
CA ARG A 222 2.04 -20.20 -5.12
C ARG A 222 0.79 -20.71 -4.41
N GLU A 223 0.74 -20.63 -3.08
CA GLU A 223 -0.43 -21.02 -2.29
C GLU A 223 -1.67 -20.18 -2.65
N VAL A 224 -1.51 -18.86 -2.73
CA VAL A 224 -2.59 -17.94 -3.11
C VAL A 224 -3.07 -18.21 -4.54
N ARG A 225 -2.16 -18.43 -5.49
CA ARG A 225 -2.53 -18.80 -6.88
C ARG A 225 -3.30 -20.12 -6.93
N ALA A 226 -2.89 -21.12 -6.15
CA ALA A 226 -3.60 -22.39 -6.07
C ALA A 226 -5.02 -22.22 -5.49
N ARG A 227 -5.16 -21.45 -4.39
CA ARG A 227 -6.47 -21.12 -3.82
C ARG A 227 -7.35 -20.35 -4.80
N TRP A 228 -6.77 -19.37 -5.49
CA TRP A 228 -7.48 -18.58 -6.49
C TRP A 228 -7.98 -19.43 -7.66
N ALA A 229 -7.17 -20.38 -8.13
CA ALA A 229 -7.58 -21.32 -9.18
C ALA A 229 -8.81 -22.15 -8.76
N ILE A 230 -8.83 -22.64 -7.52
CA ILE A 230 -9.98 -23.36 -6.95
C ILE A 230 -11.22 -22.46 -6.92
N ILE A 231 -11.09 -21.22 -6.44
CA ILE A 231 -12.20 -20.26 -6.39
C ILE A 231 -12.72 -19.98 -7.80
N MET A 232 -11.83 -19.75 -8.76
CA MET A 232 -12.21 -19.44 -10.14
C MET A 232 -12.93 -20.60 -10.81
N GLU A 233 -12.50 -21.83 -10.54
CA GLU A 233 -13.13 -23.05 -11.05
C GLU A 233 -14.53 -23.25 -10.45
N GLU A 234 -14.66 -23.07 -9.13
CA GLU A 234 -15.97 -23.11 -8.46
C GLU A 234 -16.91 -22.02 -9.00
N ARG A 235 -16.39 -20.80 -9.20
CA ARG A 235 -17.16 -19.70 -9.82
C ARG A 235 -17.53 -19.97 -11.28
N ARG A 236 -16.73 -20.74 -12.02
CA ARG A 236 -17.05 -21.19 -13.37
C ARG A 236 -18.21 -22.18 -13.32
N ARG A 237 -18.11 -23.20 -12.46
CA ARG A 237 -19.18 -24.20 -12.25
C ARG A 237 -20.50 -23.56 -11.83
N GLN A 238 -20.48 -22.63 -10.87
CA GLN A 238 -21.69 -21.91 -10.43
C GLN A 238 -22.35 -21.15 -11.59
N ARG A 239 -21.55 -20.54 -12.48
CA ARG A 239 -22.08 -19.84 -13.67
C ARG A 239 -22.72 -20.82 -14.66
N GLU A 240 -22.13 -21.99 -14.87
CA GLU A 240 -22.68 -23.05 -15.74
C GLU A 240 -23.99 -23.62 -15.17
N GLU A 241 -24.05 -23.88 -13.86
CA GLU A 241 -25.27 -24.35 -13.19
C GLU A 241 -26.40 -23.32 -13.26
N LEU A 242 -26.09 -22.02 -13.10
CA LEU A 242 -27.06 -20.94 -13.29
C LEU A 242 -27.59 -20.87 -14.73
N LEU A 243 -26.71 -21.00 -15.72
CA LEU A 243 -27.09 -21.03 -17.13
C LEU A 243 -27.96 -22.26 -17.44
N ALA A 244 -27.57 -23.45 -16.99
CA ALA A 244 -28.36 -24.68 -17.15
C ALA A 244 -29.73 -24.60 -16.47
N ARG A 245 -29.82 -23.94 -15.31
CA ARG A 245 -31.08 -23.71 -14.59
C ARG A 245 -31.96 -22.66 -15.29
N SER A 246 -31.36 -21.63 -15.89
CA SER A 246 -32.08 -20.65 -16.72
C SER A 246 -32.55 -21.21 -18.06
N GLY A 247 -31.79 -22.14 -18.66
CA GLY A 247 -32.14 -22.83 -19.91
C GLY A 247 -33.16 -23.95 -19.75
N LYS A 248 -33.41 -24.42 -18.52
CA LYS A 248 -34.45 -25.42 -18.17
C LYS A 248 -35.75 -24.79 -17.67
N ALA A 249 -35.92 -23.47 -17.77
CA ALA A 249 -37.20 -22.85 -17.47
C ALA A 249 -38.27 -23.40 -18.45
N PRO A 250 -39.41 -23.92 -17.96
CA PRO A 250 -40.47 -24.42 -18.83
C PRO A 250 -40.97 -23.29 -19.74
N MET A 251 -41.10 -23.59 -21.03
CA MET A 251 -41.72 -22.76 -22.06
C MET A 251 -43.04 -22.17 -21.55
N GLY A 252 -42.99 -20.96 -20.99
CA GLY A 252 -44.16 -20.33 -20.35
C GLY A 252 -43.86 -19.25 -19.32
N LYS A 253 -42.63 -19.10 -18.83
CA LYS A 253 -42.24 -17.92 -18.04
C LYS A 253 -41.18 -17.13 -18.79
N LEU A 254 -41.60 -15.96 -19.27
CA LEU A 254 -40.76 -14.93 -19.89
C LEU A 254 -39.41 -14.84 -19.17
N SER A 255 -38.33 -14.91 -19.94
CA SER A 255 -36.97 -14.61 -19.48
C SER A 255 -36.99 -13.36 -18.59
N PRO A 256 -36.24 -13.31 -17.47
CA PRO A 256 -36.09 -12.07 -16.74
C PRO A 256 -35.34 -11.09 -17.64
N THR A 257 -36.08 -10.20 -18.29
CA THR A 257 -35.51 -9.06 -18.99
C THR A 257 -34.82 -8.21 -17.93
N VAL A 258 -33.50 -8.29 -17.86
CA VAL A 258 -32.72 -7.44 -16.96
C VAL A 258 -32.73 -6.04 -17.55
N THR A 259 -33.65 -5.19 -17.07
CA THR A 259 -33.74 -3.79 -17.48
C THR A 259 -32.64 -3.01 -16.78
N VAL A 260 -31.51 -2.82 -17.45
CA VAL A 260 -30.42 -1.98 -16.96
C VAL A 260 -30.77 -0.51 -17.23
N ARG A 261 -30.85 0.31 -16.18
CA ARG A 261 -31.02 1.76 -16.30
C ARG A 261 -29.64 2.39 -16.51
N LEU A 262 -29.36 2.82 -17.73
CA LEU A 262 -28.12 3.52 -18.06
C LEU A 262 -28.26 5.01 -17.71
N TYR A 263 -27.40 5.49 -16.82
CA TYR A 263 -27.30 6.89 -16.45
C TYR A 263 -26.02 7.49 -17.05
N TYR A 264 -26.16 8.56 -17.82
CA TYR A 264 -25.04 9.35 -18.31
C TYR A 264 -25.28 10.82 -17.96
N ARG A 265 -24.31 11.45 -17.27
CA ARG A 265 -24.41 12.84 -16.78
C ARG A 265 -25.70 13.16 -16.02
N GLY A 266 -26.14 12.22 -15.17
CA GLY A 266 -27.32 12.41 -14.30
C GLY A 266 -28.68 12.28 -15.00
N GLN A 267 -28.73 11.95 -16.30
CA GLN A 267 -29.98 11.68 -17.02
C GLN A 267 -30.12 10.20 -17.38
N LEU A 268 -31.32 9.65 -17.18
CA LEU A 268 -31.69 8.28 -17.56
C LEU A 268 -31.88 8.21 -19.08
N ARG A 269 -31.13 7.34 -19.76
CA ARG A 269 -31.20 7.16 -21.22
C ARG A 269 -31.83 5.81 -21.59
N ASP A 270 -32.63 5.80 -22.65
CA ASP A 270 -33.15 4.57 -23.28
C ASP A 270 -32.08 3.96 -24.21
N VAL A 271 -31.93 2.64 -24.21
CA VAL A 271 -30.94 1.89 -24.99
C VAL A 271 -31.06 2.17 -26.50
N ARG A 272 -32.28 2.45 -26.98
CA ARG A 272 -32.55 2.80 -28.40
C ARG A 272 -32.03 4.19 -28.81
N GLU A 273 -31.67 5.04 -27.85
CA GLU A 273 -31.03 6.32 -28.15
C GLU A 273 -29.52 6.19 -28.33
N LEU A 274 -28.90 5.18 -27.72
CA LEU A 274 -27.45 4.93 -27.82
C LEU A 274 -27.06 4.36 -29.19
N GLU A 275 -27.90 3.50 -29.78
CA GLU A 275 -27.67 2.94 -31.13
C GLU A 275 -27.71 4.00 -32.23
N ARG A 276 -28.33 5.16 -31.99
CA ARG A 276 -28.34 6.30 -32.92
C ARG A 276 -27.09 7.17 -32.86
N ILE A 277 -26.25 7.02 -31.82
CA ILE A 277 -25.10 7.91 -31.58
C ILE A 277 -23.79 7.31 -32.09
N MET A 278 -23.75 6.02 -32.46
CA MET A 278 -22.57 5.43 -33.09
C MET A 278 -22.69 5.47 -34.61
N PRO A 279 -21.88 6.27 -35.34
CA PRO A 279 -21.72 6.08 -36.76
C PRO A 279 -21.06 4.73 -36.99
N VAL A 280 -21.72 3.87 -37.77
CA VAL A 280 -21.11 2.72 -38.41
C VAL A 280 -20.09 3.26 -39.42
N GLU A 281 -18.81 3.26 -39.07
CA GLU A 281 -17.72 3.33 -40.04
C GLU A 281 -16.84 2.08 -39.93
N ALA A 282 -17.08 1.21 -40.91
CA ALA A 282 -16.12 0.38 -41.65
C ALA A 282 -14.92 -0.26 -40.91
N GLY A 283 -15.00 -1.59 -40.78
CA GLY A 283 -13.99 -2.47 -41.39
C GLY A 283 -12.70 -2.71 -40.61
N VAL A 284 -12.72 -3.66 -39.67
CA VAL A 284 -11.54 -4.48 -39.34
C VAL A 284 -11.96 -5.95 -39.40
N ARG A 285 -11.66 -6.62 -40.53
CA ARG A 285 -11.73 -8.08 -40.63
C ARG A 285 -10.54 -8.67 -39.87
N LEU A 286 -10.82 -9.29 -38.72
CA LEU A 286 -9.90 -10.20 -38.05
C LEU A 286 -10.45 -11.62 -38.22
N GLY A 287 -9.82 -12.39 -39.09
CA GLY A 287 -10.14 -13.81 -39.27
C GLY A 287 -9.79 -14.36 -40.64
N GLN A 288 -8.51 -14.59 -40.90
CA GLN A 288 -8.11 -15.63 -41.87
C GLN A 288 -7.12 -16.58 -41.19
N THR A 289 -7.68 -17.76 -40.91
CA THR A 289 -7.04 -19.01 -40.55
C THR A 289 -6.09 -19.43 -41.67
N THR A 290 -4.79 -19.50 -41.40
CA THR A 290 -3.86 -20.23 -42.27
C THR A 290 -3.91 -21.71 -41.88
N GLN A 291 -4.66 -22.50 -42.64
CA GLN A 291 -4.42 -23.94 -42.72
C GLN A 291 -3.21 -24.16 -43.62
N SER A 292 -2.18 -24.80 -43.09
CA SER A 292 -1.10 -25.37 -43.88
C SER A 292 -1.55 -26.73 -44.45
N SER A 293 -1.44 -26.90 -45.76
CA SER A 293 -1.27 -28.20 -46.40
C SER A 293 -0.29 -28.01 -47.55
N GLY A 294 0.76 -28.83 -47.57
CA GLY A 294 1.89 -28.72 -48.48
C GLY A 294 1.56 -28.99 -49.95
N PHE A 295 2.49 -28.60 -50.81
CA PHE A 295 3.40 -29.48 -51.55
C PHE A 295 4.70 -28.70 -51.79
#